data_AF-A0A2K1Z0I1-F1
#
_entry.id   AF-A0A2K1Z0I1-F1
#
_cell.length_a   1.000
_cell.length_b   1.000
_cell.length_c   1.000
_cell.angle_alpha   90.00
_cell.angle_beta   90.00
_cell.angle_gamma   90.00
#
_symmetry.space_group_name_H-M   'P 1'
#
loop_
_entity.id
_entity.type
_entity.pdbx_description
1 polymer ?
#
loop_
_entity_poly.entity_id
_entity_poly.type
_entity_poly.pdbx_seq_one_letter_code
_entity_poly.pdbx_strand_id
1 'polypeptide(L)'
;MKENRKTIHEILCINPYEHKHLRFTCQALIVDFDFPNGWWYPSFLKCNKKLSGGENNYTCMDHDAITSLPVPWFRLECIVTDGEDVTNFLLFGKTVENFFGSSAHHYVYDKKFMDPSVIPPAMPTKLNKSMIFQL
;
A
#
# COMPACT_ATOMS: atom_id res chain seq x y z
N MET A 1 -1.86 18.82 9.29
CA MET A 1 -3.30 18.52 9.16
C MET A 1 -3.71 17.68 10.37
N LYS A 2 -4.70 18.12 11.15
CA LYS A 2 -5.26 17.42 12.33
C LYS A 2 -6.80 17.32 12.22
N GLU A 3 -7.32 17.34 11.00
CA GLU A 3 -8.77 17.32 10.78
C GLU A 3 -9.30 15.90 10.97
N ASN A 4 -10.44 15.79 11.64
CA ASN A 4 -11.20 14.55 11.84
C ASN A 4 -10.34 13.38 12.36
N ARG A 5 -9.55 13.65 13.41
CA ARG A 5 -8.67 12.66 14.04
C ARG A 5 -9.47 11.61 14.83
N LYS A 6 -9.15 10.34 14.62
CA LYS A 6 -9.80 9.17 15.21
C LYS A 6 -8.78 8.15 15.71
N THR A 7 -9.14 7.41 16.76
CA THR A 7 -8.39 6.23 17.21
C THR A 7 -8.63 5.05 16.26
N ILE A 8 -7.82 4.00 16.36
CA ILE A 8 -8.06 2.75 15.62
C ILE A 8 -9.44 2.19 15.98
N HIS A 9 -9.80 2.16 17.27
CA HIS A 9 -11.12 1.74 17.73
C HIS A 9 -12.25 2.45 16.98
N GLU A 10 -12.22 3.79 16.96
CA GLU A 10 -13.26 4.57 16.32
C GLU A 10 -13.30 4.32 14.81
N ILE A 11 -12.14 4.19 14.15
CA ILE A 11 -12.06 3.90 12.71
C ILE A 11 -12.73 2.55 12.39
N LEU A 12 -12.51 1.54 13.22
CA LEU A 12 -13.09 0.21 13.03
C LEU A 12 -14.61 0.19 13.25
N CYS A 13 -15.15 1.13 14.03
CA CYS A 13 -16.59 1.28 14.24
C CYS A 13 -17.29 2.11 13.15
N ILE A 14 -16.56 2.82 12.28
CA ILE A 14 -17.16 3.64 11.22
C ILE A 14 -17.63 2.75 10.07
N ASN A 15 -18.87 2.92 9.64
CA ASN A 15 -19.37 2.28 8.42
C ASN A 15 -18.74 2.95 7.17
N PRO A 16 -17.85 2.26 6.43
CA PRO A 16 -17.16 2.87 5.29
C PRO A 16 -18.12 3.19 4.14
N TYR A 17 -19.30 2.55 4.08
CA TYR A 17 -20.27 2.77 3.00
C TYR A 17 -21.10 4.04 3.20
N GLU A 18 -21.33 4.44 4.44
CA GLU A 18 -22.07 5.66 4.79
C GLU A 18 -21.14 6.89 4.78
N HIS A 19 -19.85 6.70 5.03
CA HIS A 19 -18.88 7.78 5.19
C HIS A 19 -17.82 7.87 4.07
N LYS A 20 -18.13 7.36 2.86
CA LYS A 20 -17.20 7.30 1.71
C LYS A 20 -16.53 8.62 1.31
N HIS A 21 -17.19 9.75 1.60
CA HIS A 21 -16.72 11.09 1.22
C HIS A 21 -15.93 11.79 2.33
N LEU A 22 -15.91 11.22 3.55
CA LEU A 22 -15.17 11.78 4.66
C LEU A 22 -13.73 11.27 4.63
N ARG A 23 -12.82 12.14 5.08
CA ARG A 23 -11.44 11.78 5.37
C ARG A 23 -11.25 11.80 6.87
N PHE A 24 -10.58 10.78 7.37
CA PHE A 24 -10.20 10.67 8.78
C PHE A 24 -8.68 10.69 8.89
N THR A 25 -8.18 11.13 10.03
CA THR A 25 -6.75 10.97 10.34
C THR A 25 -6.56 10.06 11.54
N CYS A 26 -5.57 9.17 11.47
CA CYS A 26 -5.21 8.28 12.57
C CYS A 26 -3.73 8.49 12.90
N GLN A 27 -3.40 8.75 14.17
CA GLN A 27 -2.00 8.73 14.59
C GLN A 27 -1.68 7.34 15.11
N ALA A 28 -0.77 6.64 14.44
CA ALA A 28 -0.37 5.28 14.78
C ALA A 28 1.09 5.03 14.39
N LEU A 29 1.64 3.90 14.83
CA LEU A 29 2.96 3.40 14.46
C LEU A 29 2.79 2.13 13.65
N ILE A 30 3.61 1.95 12.61
CA ILE A 30 3.76 0.65 11.95
C ILE A 30 4.65 -0.22 12.83
N VAL A 31 4.12 -1.31 13.37
CA VAL A 31 4.88 -2.23 14.23
C VAL A 31 5.46 -3.39 13.45
N ASP A 32 4.78 -3.79 12.38
CA ASP A 32 5.26 -4.82 11.47
C ASP A 32 4.59 -4.67 10.10
N PHE A 33 4.98 -5.50 9.15
CA PHE A 33 4.34 -5.63 7.87
C PHE A 33 3.89 -7.07 7.63
N ASP A 34 2.69 -7.23 7.08
CA ASP A 34 2.20 -8.53 6.61
C ASP A 34 2.28 -8.57 5.08
N PHE A 35 2.79 -9.66 4.51
CA PHE A 35 2.98 -9.78 3.05
C PHE A 35 2.42 -11.07 2.47
N PRO A 36 1.20 -11.50 2.83
CA PRO A 36 0.64 -12.74 2.30
C PRO A 36 0.44 -12.67 0.79
N ASN A 37 0.30 -11.45 0.26
CA ASN A 37 0.14 -11.16 -1.17
C ASN A 37 1.34 -10.39 -1.76
N GLY A 38 2.45 -10.32 -1.03
CA GLY A 38 3.66 -9.60 -1.41
C GLY A 38 3.59 -8.07 -1.33
N TRP A 39 4.76 -7.42 -1.34
CA TRP A 39 4.90 -5.96 -1.17
C TRP A 39 4.66 -5.15 -2.46
N TRP A 40 4.56 -5.83 -3.61
CA TRP A 40 4.26 -5.22 -4.91
C TRP A 40 3.51 -6.19 -5.82
N TYR A 41 2.88 -5.65 -6.87
CA TYR A 41 2.25 -6.44 -7.93
C TYR A 41 2.46 -5.79 -9.32
N PRO A 42 2.39 -6.57 -10.41
CA PRO A 42 2.39 -6.02 -11.78
C PRO A 42 1.10 -5.24 -12.03
N SER A 43 1.22 -3.96 -12.40
CA SER A 43 0.10 -3.08 -12.69
C SER A 43 0.12 -2.57 -14.13
N PHE A 44 -1.04 -2.16 -14.63
CA PHE A 44 -1.13 -1.54 -15.95
C PHE A 44 -0.86 -0.04 -15.88
N LEU A 45 0.06 0.47 -16.70
CA LEU A 45 0.49 1.87 -16.66
C LEU A 45 -0.66 2.88 -16.83
N LYS A 46 -1.70 2.56 -17.61
CA LYS A 46 -2.81 3.50 -17.88
C LYS A 46 -3.75 3.70 -16.69
N CYS A 47 -3.97 2.68 -15.86
CA CYS A 47 -4.96 2.73 -14.79
C CYS A 47 -4.43 2.37 -13.40
N ASN A 48 -3.16 1.96 -13.29
CA ASN A 48 -2.49 1.50 -12.06
C ASN A 48 -3.22 0.33 -11.36
N LYS A 49 -4.16 -0.33 -12.03
CA LYS A 49 -4.84 -1.52 -11.53
C LYS A 49 -3.94 -2.73 -11.67
N LYS A 50 -4.10 -3.67 -10.74
CA LYS A 50 -3.44 -4.98 -10.77
C LYS A 50 -3.81 -5.70 -12.05
N LEU A 51 -2.80 -6.21 -12.74
CA LEU A 51 -2.96 -7.10 -13.88
C LEU A 51 -3.26 -8.51 -13.38
N SER A 52 -4.15 -9.20 -14.10
CA SER A 52 -4.43 -10.62 -13.88
C SER A 52 -3.68 -11.47 -14.91
N GLY A 53 -3.48 -12.75 -14.64
CA GLY A 53 -2.69 -13.64 -15.48
C GLY A 53 -1.22 -13.73 -15.06
N GLY A 54 -0.41 -14.37 -15.90
CA GLY A 54 1.03 -14.55 -15.73
C GLY A 54 1.83 -13.75 -16.76
N GLU A 55 3.15 -13.97 -16.79
CA GLU A 55 4.12 -13.18 -17.54
C GLU A 55 3.78 -13.01 -19.04
N ASN A 56 3.12 -14.01 -19.65
CA ASN A 56 2.82 -14.03 -21.07
C ASN A 56 1.36 -13.65 -21.43
N ASN A 57 0.48 -13.44 -20.46
CA ASN A 57 -0.95 -13.25 -20.71
C ASN A 57 -1.60 -12.27 -19.73
N TYR A 58 -0.92 -11.16 -19.43
CA TYR A 58 -1.49 -10.12 -18.60
C TYR A 58 -2.77 -9.54 -19.21
N THR A 59 -3.80 -9.40 -18.37
CA THR A 59 -5.07 -8.77 -18.71
C THR A 59 -5.43 -7.70 -17.70
N CYS A 60 -6.12 -6.66 -18.15
CA CYS A 60 -6.69 -5.62 -17.32
C CYS A 60 -8.21 -5.73 -17.38
N MET A 61 -8.90 -5.72 -16.24
CA MET A 61 -10.36 -5.79 -16.21
C MET A 61 -11.05 -4.57 -16.84
N ASP A 62 -10.35 -3.44 -16.94
CA ASP A 62 -10.91 -2.18 -17.45
C ASP A 62 -10.53 -1.90 -18.92
N HIS A 63 -9.60 -2.66 -19.49
CA HIS A 63 -9.05 -2.38 -20.82
C HIS A 63 -8.90 -3.67 -21.61
N ASP A 64 -9.44 -3.69 -22.83
CA ASP A 64 -9.45 -4.86 -23.70
C ASP A 64 -8.05 -5.29 -24.18
N ALA A 65 -7.07 -4.38 -24.13
CA ALA A 65 -5.70 -4.66 -24.55
C ALA A 65 -4.66 -4.04 -23.63
N ILE A 66 -3.65 -4.84 -23.27
CA ILE A 66 -2.43 -4.38 -22.62
C ILE A 66 -1.50 -3.84 -23.69
N THR A 67 -1.45 -2.51 -23.81
CA THR A 67 -0.63 -1.83 -24.83
C THR A 67 0.79 -1.49 -24.34
N SER A 68 1.16 -1.89 -23.14
CA SER A 68 2.45 -1.56 -22.52
C SER A 68 2.88 -2.65 -21.56
N LEU A 69 4.18 -2.74 -21.30
CA LEU A 69 4.69 -3.68 -20.30
C LEU A 69 4.12 -3.38 -18.90
N PRO A 70 3.89 -4.41 -18.07
CA PRO A 70 3.54 -4.24 -16.67
C PRO A 70 4.56 -3.40 -15.92
N VAL A 71 4.07 -2.55 -15.04
CA VAL A 71 4.89 -1.74 -14.13
C VAL A 71 4.65 -2.20 -12.70
N PRO A 72 5.72 -2.49 -11.92
CA PRO A 72 5.60 -2.78 -10.50
C PRO A 72 4.87 -1.66 -9.77
N TRP A 73 3.93 -2.04 -8.89
CA TRP A 73 3.16 -1.10 -8.08
C TRP A 73 3.13 -1.53 -6.62
N PHE A 74 3.31 -0.58 -5.72
CA PHE A 74 3.37 -0.85 -4.28
C PHE A 74 2.04 -1.35 -3.71
N ARG A 75 2.15 -2.29 -2.79
CA ARG A 75 1.07 -2.81 -1.95
C ARG A 75 1.63 -3.27 -0.61
N LEU A 76 1.49 -2.47 0.43
CA LEU A 76 1.98 -2.78 1.77
C LEU A 76 0.80 -2.98 2.71
N GLU A 77 0.68 -4.18 3.29
CA GLU A 77 -0.18 -4.37 4.45
C GLU A 77 0.68 -4.12 5.68
N CYS A 78 0.36 -3.06 6.41
CA CYS A 78 1.06 -2.62 7.60
C CYS A 78 0.25 -3.01 8.83
N ILE A 79 0.87 -3.71 9.77
CA ILE A 79 0.32 -3.89 11.10
C ILE A 79 0.58 -2.59 11.87
N VAL A 80 -0.47 -1.92 12.29
CA VAL A 80 -0.42 -0.61 12.93
C VAL A 80 -1.01 -0.65 14.33
N THR A 81 -0.46 0.14 15.24
CA THR A 81 -1.02 0.36 16.58
C THR A 81 -1.04 1.83 16.93
N ASP A 82 -2.07 2.26 17.65
CA ASP A 82 -2.14 3.59 18.29
C ASP A 82 -1.75 3.54 19.78
N GLY A 83 -1.34 2.37 20.27
CA GLY A 83 -0.98 2.10 21.67
C GLY A 83 -2.06 1.38 22.47
N GLU A 84 -3.32 1.42 22.01
CA GLU A 84 -4.44 0.74 22.66
C GLU A 84 -4.92 -0.43 21.80
N ASP A 85 -5.12 -0.18 20.50
CA ASP A 85 -5.60 -1.17 19.55
C ASP A 85 -4.56 -1.47 18.46
N VAL A 86 -4.76 -2.60 17.78
CA VAL A 86 -3.94 -3.05 16.65
C VAL A 86 -4.85 -3.37 15.48
N THR A 87 -4.47 -2.92 14.28
CA THR A 87 -5.18 -3.25 13.04
C THR A 87 -4.24 -3.28 11.84
N ASN A 88 -4.77 -3.61 10.66
CA ASN A 88 -4.02 -3.63 9.40
C ASN A 88 -4.44 -2.48 8.50
N PHE A 89 -3.47 -1.68 8.05
CA PHE A 89 -3.67 -0.67 7.02
C PHE A 89 -3.05 -1.13 5.70
N LEU A 90 -3.80 -1.00 4.61
CA LEU A 90 -3.31 -1.24 3.27
C LEU A 90 -2.87 0.07 2.62
N LEU A 91 -1.57 0.24 2.39
CA LEU A 91 -1.00 1.36 1.66
C LEU A 91 -0.61 0.91 0.25
N PHE A 92 -0.92 1.70 -0.77
CA PHE A 92 -0.61 1.35 -2.16
C PHE A 92 -0.23 2.57 -3.00
N GLY A 93 0.46 2.29 -4.10
CA GLY A 93 0.81 3.28 -5.12
C GLY A 93 1.59 4.50 -4.63
N LYS A 94 1.25 5.68 -5.15
CA LYS A 94 2.00 6.94 -4.93
C LYS A 94 2.16 7.33 -3.47
N THR A 95 1.20 6.97 -2.61
CA THR A 95 1.31 7.21 -1.16
C THR A 95 2.54 6.51 -0.59
N VAL A 96 2.79 5.28 -1.03
CA VAL A 96 3.96 4.49 -0.63
C VAL A 96 5.23 5.02 -1.27
N GLU A 97 5.17 5.41 -2.55
CA GLU A 97 6.34 6.02 -3.23
C GLU A 97 6.82 7.27 -2.50
N ASN A 98 5.90 8.15 -2.12
CA ASN A 98 6.21 9.36 -1.36
C ASN A 98 6.77 9.03 0.03
N PHE A 99 6.26 7.96 0.65
CA PHE A 99 6.71 7.53 1.98
C PHE A 99 8.16 7.00 1.98
N PHE A 100 8.55 6.29 0.91
CA PHE A 100 9.90 5.73 0.74
C PHE A 100 10.85 6.59 -0.10
N GLY A 101 10.35 7.63 -0.78
CA GLY A 101 11.13 8.47 -1.68
C GLY A 101 11.64 7.72 -2.93
N SER A 102 10.99 6.64 -3.33
CA SER A 102 11.39 5.80 -4.47
C SER A 102 10.20 5.01 -4.99
N SER A 103 10.17 4.72 -6.29
CA SER A 103 9.10 3.94 -6.92
C SER A 103 9.27 2.44 -6.69
N ALA A 104 8.19 1.67 -6.85
CA ALA A 104 8.26 0.21 -6.81
C ALA A 104 9.17 -0.32 -7.93
N HIS A 105 9.11 0.29 -9.11
CA HIS A 105 9.98 -0.03 -10.24
C HIS A 105 11.47 0.03 -9.84
N HIS A 106 11.89 1.09 -9.14
CA HIS A 106 13.27 1.26 -8.70
C HIS A 106 13.70 0.12 -7.75
N TYR A 107 12.86 -0.26 -6.80
CA TYR A 107 13.17 -1.37 -5.90
C TYR A 107 13.24 -2.72 -6.62
N VAL A 108 12.29 -3.00 -7.52
CA VAL A 108 12.19 -4.28 -8.23
C VAL A 108 13.34 -4.44 -9.23
N TYR A 109 13.51 -3.48 -10.15
CA TYR A 109 14.41 -3.66 -11.28
C TYR A 109 15.81 -3.09 -11.06
N ASP A 110 15.96 -1.96 -10.37
CA ASP A 110 17.28 -1.35 -10.17
C ASP A 110 17.98 -1.99 -8.96
N LYS A 111 17.24 -2.15 -7.85
CA LYS A 111 17.75 -2.79 -6.62
C LYS A 111 17.58 -4.32 -6.58
N LYS A 112 16.98 -4.92 -7.61
CA LYS A 112 16.85 -6.38 -7.81
C LYS A 112 15.99 -7.09 -6.76
N PHE A 113 15.04 -6.42 -6.12
CA PHE A 113 14.04 -7.05 -5.25
C PHE A 113 12.86 -7.57 -6.08
N MET A 114 13.11 -8.59 -6.91
CA MET A 114 12.07 -9.13 -7.81
C MET A 114 11.11 -10.10 -7.13
N ASP A 115 11.50 -10.72 -6.02
CA ASP A 115 10.59 -11.56 -5.25
C ASP A 115 9.66 -10.65 -4.39
N PRO A 116 8.34 -10.66 -4.63
CA PRO A 116 7.40 -9.86 -3.85
C PRO A 116 7.26 -10.33 -2.39
N SER A 117 7.78 -11.50 -2.03
CA SER A 117 7.87 -11.99 -0.64
C SER A 117 9.14 -11.52 0.07
N VAL A 118 10.11 -10.96 -0.64
CA VAL A 118 11.37 -10.45 -0.06
C VAL A 118 11.35 -8.93 0.00
N ILE A 119 11.27 -8.38 1.20
CA ILE A 119 11.10 -6.94 1.39
C ILE A 119 12.42 -6.17 1.25
N PRO A 120 12.41 -4.98 0.62
CA PRO A 120 13.56 -4.10 0.61
C PRO A 120 13.96 -3.65 2.03
N PRO A 121 15.28 -3.60 2.36
CA PRO A 121 15.77 -3.15 3.67
C PRO A 121 15.33 -1.75 4.09
N ALA A 122 14.94 -0.91 3.14
CA ALA A 122 14.39 0.41 3.41
C ALA A 122 13.02 0.35 4.14
N MET A 123 12.24 -0.72 3.96
CA MET A 123 10.90 -0.85 4.56
C MET A 123 10.95 -1.00 6.08
N PRO A 124 11.72 -1.95 6.66
CA PRO A 124 11.87 -2.07 8.10
C PRO A 124 12.37 -0.80 8.80
N THR A 125 13.12 0.07 8.12
CA THR A 125 13.59 1.35 8.71
C THR A 125 12.47 2.30 9.11
N LYS A 126 11.23 2.04 8.67
CA LYS A 126 10.04 2.84 8.97
C LYS A 126 9.25 2.32 10.17
N LEU A 127 9.58 1.13 10.68
CA LEU A 127 8.92 0.55 11.84
C LEU A 127 9.12 1.42 13.09
N ASN A 128 8.15 1.36 14.00
CA ASN A 128 8.14 2.01 15.30
C ASN A 128 8.31 3.54 15.23
N LYS A 129 7.92 4.15 14.11
CA LYS A 129 7.86 5.60 13.94
C LYS A 129 6.42 6.05 14.00
N SER A 130 6.13 7.02 14.87
CA SER A 130 4.81 7.64 14.94
C SER A 130 4.53 8.39 13.64
N MET A 131 3.37 8.12 13.06
CA MET A 131 2.93 8.69 11.79
C MET A 131 1.46 9.11 11.89
N ILE A 132 1.04 9.98 10.96
CA ILE A 132 -0.37 10.31 10.76
C ILE A 132 -0.80 9.72 9.43
N PHE A 133 -1.73 8.78 9.49
CA PHE A 133 -2.40 8.19 8.34
C PHE A 133 -3.65 9.00 8.02
N GLN A 134 -3.91 9.22 6.73
CA GLN A 134 -5.18 9.76 6.26
C GLN A 134 -5.94 8.63 5.55
N LEU A 135 -7.18 8.38 5.97
CA LEU A 135 -8.07 7.34 5.47
C LEU A 135 -9.26 7.99 4.73
#